data_AF-I6B182-F1
#
_entry.id   AF-I6B182-F1
#
_cell.length_a   1.000
_cell.length_b   1.000
_cell.length_c   1.000
_cell.angle_alpha   90.00
_cell.angle_beta   90.00
_cell.angle_gamma   90.00
#
_symmetry.space_group_name_H-M   'P 1'
#
loop_
_entity.id
_entity.type
_entity.pdbx_description
1 polymer ?
#
loop_
_entity_poly.entity_id
_entity_poly.type
_entity_poly.pdbx_seq_one_letter_code
_entity_poly.pdbx_strand_id
1 'polypeptide(L)'
;MSHTTRSYFPNDAKGQLAWANNHLTGLAQLAGVLDIPAAWLAAARADLSHLEDFYAWRDQAAELAREYTQAIERAEWDLGGEPVITQPHDPATLGIDKTVTVAAGLYRRLFANIDVLVQNPKCTPEVKRELFILAPAPAAPDLLTLSPAARAYFTGGEVILQGRLPRPARFWRVLVDRADGAGTQVVGTVVGAKFTDHHELPEKPATWTYTVELRDKTDTPLGKVSVVSLTVWHGSADHGPEGTGA
;
A
#
# COMPACT_ATOMS: atom_id res chain seq x y z
N MET A 1 32.83 -1.27 -8.26
CA MET A 1 31.72 -1.16 -9.24
C MET A 1 30.45 -0.88 -8.46
N SER A 2 29.84 0.28 -8.70
CA SER A 2 28.61 0.71 -8.02
C SER A 2 27.51 -0.33 -8.26
N HIS A 3 26.99 -0.94 -7.19
CA HIS A 3 25.74 -1.69 -7.26
C HIS A 3 24.65 -0.68 -7.59
N THR A 4 24.22 -0.64 -8.85
CA THR A 4 23.03 0.10 -9.26
C THR A 4 21.89 -0.38 -8.37
N THR A 5 21.41 0.49 -7.49
CA THR A 5 20.30 0.23 -6.57
C THR A 5 19.06 -0.04 -7.41
N ARG A 6 18.82 -1.31 -7.74
CA ARG A 6 17.60 -1.77 -8.40
C ARG A 6 16.47 -1.49 -7.43
N SER A 7 15.57 -0.57 -7.77
CA SER A 7 14.51 -0.06 -6.88
C SER A 7 13.56 -1.15 -6.36
N TYR A 8 13.51 -2.30 -7.04
CA TYR A 8 12.73 -3.47 -6.66
C TYR A 8 13.48 -4.46 -5.76
N PHE A 9 14.79 -4.29 -5.55
CA PHE A 9 15.60 -5.21 -4.76
C PHE A 9 15.74 -4.71 -3.31
N PRO A 10 15.38 -5.50 -2.29
CA PRO A 10 15.46 -5.08 -0.89
C PRO A 10 16.89 -4.84 -0.39
N ASN A 11 17.03 -3.99 0.63
CA ASN A 11 18.32 -3.64 1.24
C ASN A 11 18.70 -4.54 2.43
N ASP A 12 17.75 -5.31 2.97
CA ASP A 12 17.97 -6.22 4.10
C ASP A 12 18.00 -7.70 3.64
N ALA A 13 18.78 -8.54 4.33
CA ALA A 13 19.02 -9.93 3.91
C ALA A 13 17.72 -10.77 3.86
N LYS A 14 16.79 -10.53 4.78
CA LYS A 14 15.49 -11.24 4.83
C LYS A 14 14.61 -10.86 3.64
N GLY A 15 14.54 -9.57 3.33
CA GLY A 15 13.86 -9.06 2.14
C GLY A 15 14.47 -9.62 0.86
N GLN A 16 15.80 -9.71 0.77
CA GLN A 16 16.49 -10.25 -0.40
C GLN A 16 16.20 -11.74 -0.65
N LEU A 17 16.13 -12.55 0.41
CA LEU A 17 15.69 -13.95 0.32
C LEU A 17 14.24 -14.06 -0.14
N ALA A 18 13.33 -13.31 0.51
CA ALA A 18 11.91 -13.33 0.17
C ALA A 18 11.69 -12.90 -1.29
N TRP A 19 12.39 -11.85 -1.74
CA TRP A 19 12.37 -11.42 -3.12
C TRP A 19 12.88 -12.50 -4.07
N ALA A 20 14.02 -13.15 -3.78
CA ALA A 20 14.58 -14.19 -4.66
C ALA A 20 13.65 -15.42 -4.76
N ASN A 21 13.04 -15.83 -3.65
CA ASN A 21 12.09 -16.94 -3.64
C ASN A 21 10.84 -16.63 -4.47
N ASN A 22 10.28 -15.43 -4.29
CA ASN A 22 9.13 -14.96 -5.07
C ASN A 22 9.47 -14.84 -6.56
N HIS A 23 10.64 -14.27 -6.87
CA HIS A 23 11.12 -14.13 -8.24
C HIS A 23 11.30 -15.50 -8.92
N LEU A 24 11.97 -16.46 -8.28
CA LEU A 24 12.14 -17.82 -8.83
C LEU A 24 10.82 -18.58 -8.95
N THR A 25 9.84 -18.28 -8.10
CA THR A 25 8.48 -18.83 -8.20
C THR A 25 7.74 -18.27 -9.40
N GLY A 26 7.76 -16.95 -9.61
CA GLY A 26 7.22 -16.33 -10.81
C GLY A 26 7.91 -16.84 -12.08
N LEU A 27 9.24 -16.95 -12.08
CA LEU A 27 9.98 -17.50 -13.23
C LEU A 27 9.61 -18.95 -13.54
N ALA A 28 9.34 -19.78 -12.53
CA ALA A 28 8.91 -21.15 -12.76
C ALA A 28 7.51 -21.22 -13.40
N GLN A 29 6.58 -20.36 -12.98
CA GLN A 29 5.25 -20.26 -13.57
C GLN A 29 5.30 -19.76 -15.02
N LEU A 30 6.23 -18.85 -15.31
CA LEU A 30 6.41 -18.21 -16.61
C LEU A 30 7.47 -18.89 -17.49
N ALA A 31 8.01 -20.03 -17.08
CA ALA A 31 9.17 -20.65 -17.73
C ALA A 31 8.91 -20.96 -19.21
N GLY A 32 7.72 -21.49 -19.53
CA GLY A 32 7.32 -21.78 -20.92
C GLY A 32 7.00 -20.52 -21.74
N VAL A 33 6.62 -19.42 -21.09
CA VAL A 33 6.38 -18.13 -21.77
C VAL A 33 7.71 -17.47 -22.09
N LEU A 34 8.66 -17.49 -21.17
CA LEU A 34 9.94 -16.77 -21.26
C LEU A 34 11.09 -17.62 -21.81
N ASP A 35 10.81 -18.85 -22.25
CA ASP A 35 11.77 -19.82 -22.78
C ASP A 35 12.94 -20.08 -21.80
N ILE A 36 12.63 -20.13 -20.50
CA ILE A 36 13.64 -20.30 -19.44
C ILE A 36 14.03 -21.78 -19.33
N PRO A 37 15.33 -22.13 -19.43
CA PRO A 37 15.76 -23.51 -19.27
C PRO A 37 15.43 -24.07 -17.88
N ALA A 38 14.77 -25.22 -17.83
CA ALA A 38 14.42 -25.90 -16.57
C ALA A 38 15.66 -26.21 -15.71
N ALA A 39 16.78 -26.58 -16.34
CA ALA A 39 18.04 -26.83 -15.66
C ALA A 39 18.59 -25.58 -14.95
N TRP A 40 18.44 -24.41 -15.55
CA TRP A 40 18.87 -23.15 -14.95
C TRP A 40 17.99 -22.80 -13.73
N LEU A 41 16.66 -22.97 -13.83
CA LEU A 41 15.74 -22.77 -12.71
C LEU A 41 16.04 -23.70 -11.53
N ALA A 42 16.31 -24.98 -11.82
CA ALA A 42 16.67 -25.95 -10.80
C ALA A 42 17.97 -25.58 -10.07
N ALA A 43 19.01 -25.17 -10.83
CA ALA A 43 20.27 -24.72 -10.26
C ALA A 43 20.09 -23.47 -9.38
N ALA A 44 19.34 -22.46 -9.85
CA ALA A 44 19.10 -21.24 -9.08
C ALA A 44 18.30 -21.50 -7.80
N ARG A 45 17.36 -22.46 -7.81
CA ARG A 45 16.63 -22.88 -6.60
C ARG A 45 17.53 -23.61 -5.61
N ALA A 46 18.42 -24.48 -6.08
CA ALA A 46 19.40 -25.15 -5.23
C ALA A 46 20.33 -24.12 -4.58
N ASP A 47 20.83 -23.16 -5.35
CA ASP A 47 21.66 -22.06 -4.84
C ASP A 47 20.93 -21.23 -3.77
N LEU A 48 19.62 -20.95 -3.96
CA LEU A 48 18.81 -20.23 -2.98
C LEU A 48 18.64 -21.05 -1.68
N SER A 49 18.35 -22.35 -1.78
CA SER A 49 18.24 -23.24 -0.62
C SER A 49 19.53 -23.25 0.19
N HIS A 50 20.69 -23.31 -0.47
CA HIS A 50 21.97 -23.25 0.22
C HIS A 50 22.22 -21.90 0.91
N LEU A 51 21.74 -20.81 0.32
CA LEU A 51 21.83 -19.49 0.94
C LEU A 51 20.91 -19.37 2.17
N GLU A 52 19.72 -19.97 2.12
CA GLU A 52 18.80 -20.07 3.27
C GLU A 52 19.44 -20.88 4.40
N ASP A 53 20.00 -22.05 4.09
CA ASP A 53 20.72 -22.89 5.05
C ASP A 53 21.91 -22.13 5.67
N PHE A 54 22.66 -21.39 4.86
CA PHE A 54 23.78 -20.58 5.34
C PHE A 54 23.33 -19.48 6.30
N TYR A 55 22.24 -18.77 6.02
CA TYR A 55 21.74 -17.74 6.93
C TYR A 55 21.20 -18.34 8.23
N ALA A 56 20.49 -19.47 8.15
CA ALA A 56 20.06 -20.20 9.35
C ALA A 56 21.25 -20.60 10.23
N TRP A 57 22.30 -21.16 9.61
CA TRP A 57 23.53 -21.50 10.33
C TRP A 57 24.21 -20.26 10.94
N ARG A 58 24.35 -19.17 10.17
CA ARG A 58 24.98 -17.93 10.66
C ARG A 58 24.26 -17.42 11.90
N ASP A 59 22.94 -17.43 11.89
CA ASP A 59 22.12 -16.93 12.99
C ASP A 59 22.26 -17.83 14.24
N GLN A 60 22.31 -19.16 14.05
CA GLN A 60 22.62 -20.12 15.12
C GLN A 60 24.04 -19.91 15.70
N ALA A 61 25.04 -19.72 14.84
CA ALA A 61 26.41 -19.47 15.27
C ALA A 61 26.53 -18.16 16.07
N ALA A 62 25.77 -17.13 15.68
CA ALA A 62 25.72 -15.85 16.40
C ALA A 62 25.00 -15.95 17.75
N GLU A 63 23.97 -16.80 17.88
CA GLU A 63 23.34 -17.10 19.17
C GLU A 63 24.32 -17.84 20.08
N LEU A 64 24.96 -18.88 19.58
CA LEU A 64 25.94 -19.65 20.34
C LEU A 64 27.07 -18.76 20.86
N ALA A 65 27.60 -17.85 20.04
CA ALA A 65 28.63 -16.89 20.46
C ALA A 65 28.15 -15.96 21.60
N ARG A 66 26.87 -15.55 21.60
CA ARG A 66 26.27 -14.77 22.68
C ARG A 66 26.15 -15.59 23.97
N GLU A 67 25.71 -16.84 23.88
CA GLU A 67 25.65 -17.75 25.02
C GLU A 67 27.02 -17.97 25.66
N TYR A 68 28.07 -18.18 24.85
CA TYR A 68 29.45 -18.27 25.34
C TYR A 68 29.88 -16.99 26.07
N THR A 69 29.55 -15.82 25.52
CA THR A 69 29.88 -14.53 26.16
C THR A 69 29.19 -14.40 27.52
N GLN A 70 27.89 -14.71 27.60
CA GLN A 70 27.14 -14.67 28.86
C GLN A 70 27.59 -15.73 29.87
N ALA A 71 28.05 -16.89 29.41
CA ALA A 71 28.62 -17.92 30.28
C ALA A 71 29.96 -17.46 30.89
N ILE A 72 30.82 -16.80 30.09
CA ILE A 72 32.07 -16.19 30.58
C ILE A 72 31.76 -15.10 31.61
N GLU A 73 30.85 -14.17 31.29
CA GLU A 73 30.46 -13.10 32.21
C GLU A 73 29.91 -13.65 33.54
N ARG A 74 29.06 -14.68 33.50
CA ARG A 74 28.56 -15.33 34.72
C ARG A 74 29.69 -15.97 35.52
N ALA A 75 30.60 -16.71 34.85
CA ALA A 75 31.73 -17.35 35.52
C ALA A 75 32.71 -16.33 36.16
N GLU A 76 32.87 -15.14 35.58
CA GLU A 76 33.76 -14.09 36.09
C GLU A 76 33.18 -13.33 37.29
N TRP A 77 31.85 -13.16 37.35
CA TRP A 77 31.21 -12.27 38.33
C TRP A 77 30.36 -12.98 39.39
N ASP A 78 30.19 -14.31 39.34
CA ASP A 78 29.45 -15.05 40.37
C ASP A 78 30.21 -15.11 41.70
N LEU A 79 29.58 -14.62 42.78
CA LEU A 79 30.15 -14.44 44.12
C LEU A 79 29.75 -15.55 45.14
N GLY A 80 29.29 -16.72 44.69
CA GLY A 80 29.18 -17.90 45.56
C GLY A 80 28.06 -18.91 45.22
N GLY A 81 28.42 -20.20 45.35
CA GLY A 81 27.59 -21.38 45.06
C GLY A 81 28.27 -22.29 44.01
N GLU A 82 28.20 -23.62 44.15
CA GLU A 82 28.78 -24.59 43.18
C GLU A 82 28.39 -24.19 41.75
N PRO A 83 29.33 -23.72 40.92
CA PRO A 83 28.99 -23.20 39.61
C PRO A 83 28.67 -24.39 38.71
N VAL A 84 27.40 -24.61 38.40
CA VAL A 84 27.04 -25.42 37.24
C VAL A 84 27.34 -24.57 36.02
N ILE A 85 28.63 -24.54 35.62
CA ILE A 85 29.05 -24.01 34.32
C ILE A 85 28.50 -25.00 33.29
N THR A 86 27.27 -24.79 32.83
CA THR A 86 26.77 -25.46 31.65
C THR A 86 27.56 -24.94 30.46
N GLN A 87 28.49 -25.76 29.97
CA GLN A 87 29.16 -25.50 28.70
C GLN A 87 28.07 -25.28 27.63
N PRO A 88 28.16 -24.21 26.83
CA PRO A 88 27.21 -24.00 25.73
C PRO A 88 27.24 -25.20 24.78
N HIS A 89 26.12 -25.47 24.12
CA HIS A 89 25.94 -26.67 23.29
C HIS A 89 27.11 -26.91 22.31
N ASP A 90 27.47 -28.19 22.14
CA ASP A 90 28.56 -28.65 21.27
C ASP A 90 28.35 -28.14 19.83
N PRO A 91 29.35 -27.52 19.17
CA PRO A 91 29.28 -27.10 17.77
C PRO A 91 28.94 -28.23 16.78
N ALA A 92 29.04 -29.52 17.17
CA ALA A 92 28.49 -30.63 16.40
C ALA A 92 26.97 -30.48 16.11
N THR A 93 26.24 -29.68 16.89
CA THR A 93 24.82 -29.35 16.65
C THR A 93 24.57 -28.28 15.57
N LEU A 94 25.60 -27.57 15.09
CA LEU A 94 25.46 -26.60 13.99
C LEU A 94 25.30 -27.28 12.61
N GLY A 95 25.39 -28.61 12.53
CA GLY A 95 24.87 -29.42 11.42
C GLY A 95 25.58 -29.28 10.07
N ILE A 96 26.68 -28.50 9.94
CA ILE A 96 27.41 -28.41 8.68
C ILE A 96 28.41 -29.57 8.58
N ASP A 97 27.91 -30.75 8.30
CA ASP A 97 28.72 -31.93 8.00
C ASP A 97 29.01 -32.07 6.48
N LYS A 98 28.67 -31.05 5.68
CA LYS A 98 28.78 -31.09 4.21
C LYS A 98 29.35 -29.79 3.67
N THR A 99 30.57 -29.85 3.15
CA THR A 99 31.13 -28.81 2.28
C THR A 99 30.39 -28.86 0.93
N VAL A 100 29.38 -28.00 0.76
CA VAL A 100 28.70 -27.84 -0.53
C VAL A 100 29.40 -26.74 -1.33
N THR A 101 29.84 -27.08 -2.55
CA THR A 101 30.40 -26.08 -3.47
C THR A 101 29.27 -25.40 -4.23
N VAL A 102 29.02 -24.13 -3.94
CA VAL A 102 27.99 -23.30 -4.60
C VAL A 102 28.67 -22.28 -5.51
N ALA A 103 28.10 -22.06 -6.71
CA ALA A 103 28.63 -21.05 -7.62
C ALA A 103 28.52 -19.64 -7.01
N ALA A 104 29.60 -18.87 -7.03
CA ALA A 104 29.66 -17.55 -6.39
C ALA A 104 28.71 -16.52 -7.02
N GLY A 105 27.97 -15.78 -6.18
CA GLY A 105 27.18 -14.62 -6.60
C GLY A 105 25.81 -14.93 -7.19
N LEU A 106 24.93 -15.62 -6.45
CA LEU A 106 23.54 -15.90 -6.83
C LEU A 106 22.81 -14.65 -7.34
N TYR A 107 22.73 -13.58 -6.54
CA TYR A 107 22.02 -12.36 -6.93
C TYR A 107 22.60 -11.72 -8.20
N ARG A 108 23.92 -11.76 -8.37
CA ARG A 108 24.58 -11.27 -9.60
C ARG A 108 24.12 -12.06 -10.82
N ARG A 109 24.02 -13.40 -10.71
CA ARG A 109 23.50 -14.25 -11.78
C ARG A 109 22.02 -14.00 -12.03
N LEU A 110 21.20 -13.83 -10.99
CA LEU A 110 19.77 -13.49 -11.15
C LEU A 110 19.60 -12.15 -11.85
N PHE A 111 20.37 -11.14 -11.49
CA PHE A 111 20.35 -9.83 -12.13
C PHE A 111 20.77 -9.89 -13.60
N ALA A 112 21.83 -10.64 -13.92
CA ALA A 112 22.22 -10.85 -15.32
C ALA A 112 21.09 -11.52 -16.13
N ASN A 113 20.38 -12.47 -15.54
CA ASN A 113 19.23 -13.10 -16.19
C ASN A 113 18.04 -12.14 -16.33
N ILE A 114 17.74 -11.33 -15.32
CA ILE A 114 16.72 -10.28 -15.42
C ILE A 114 17.05 -9.33 -16.57
N ASP A 115 18.31 -8.92 -16.72
CA ASP A 115 18.73 -8.00 -17.78
C ASP A 115 18.52 -8.60 -19.18
N VAL A 116 18.66 -9.92 -19.33
CA VAL A 116 18.31 -10.64 -20.56
C VAL A 116 16.79 -10.75 -20.73
N LEU A 117 16.07 -11.10 -19.68
CA LEU A 117 14.61 -11.27 -19.71
C LEU A 117 13.89 -9.97 -20.07
N VAL A 118 14.33 -8.82 -19.55
CA VAL A 118 13.67 -7.53 -19.85
C VAL A 118 13.86 -7.10 -21.31
N GLN A 119 14.82 -7.67 -22.03
CA GLN A 119 15.02 -7.48 -23.47
C GLN A 119 14.18 -8.45 -24.31
N ASN A 120 13.63 -9.51 -23.71
CA ASN A 120 12.75 -10.45 -24.40
C ASN A 120 11.39 -9.77 -24.69
N PRO A 121 10.89 -9.79 -25.95
CA PRO A 121 9.60 -9.18 -26.29
C PRO A 121 8.41 -9.78 -25.54
N LYS A 122 8.54 -11.02 -25.03
CA LYS A 122 7.52 -11.68 -24.20
C LYS A 122 7.49 -11.16 -22.76
N CYS A 123 8.48 -10.39 -22.32
CA CYS A 123 8.55 -9.80 -20.98
C CYS A 123 7.75 -8.48 -20.92
N THR A 124 6.42 -8.60 -20.99
CA THR A 124 5.48 -7.47 -20.89
C THR A 124 5.53 -6.81 -19.50
N PRO A 125 4.96 -5.60 -19.32
CA PRO A 125 4.83 -4.99 -18.00
C PRO A 125 4.13 -5.89 -16.98
N GLU A 126 3.15 -6.70 -17.41
CA GLU A 126 2.43 -7.67 -16.59
C GLU A 126 3.38 -8.77 -16.11
N VAL A 127 4.14 -9.37 -17.03
CA VAL A 127 5.18 -10.35 -16.71
C VAL A 127 6.22 -9.77 -15.75
N LYS A 128 6.66 -8.52 -15.97
CA LYS A 128 7.61 -7.84 -15.07
C LYS A 128 7.04 -7.66 -13.65
N ARG A 129 5.72 -7.48 -13.49
CA ARG A 129 5.08 -7.42 -12.16
C ARG A 129 5.02 -8.80 -11.51
N GLU A 130 4.64 -9.83 -12.28
CA GLU A 130 4.64 -11.24 -11.81
C GLU A 130 6.03 -11.72 -11.40
N LEU A 131 7.08 -11.16 -12.02
CA LEU A 131 8.47 -11.40 -11.67
C LEU A 131 8.99 -10.49 -10.53
N PHE A 132 8.17 -9.65 -9.91
CA PHE A 132 8.57 -8.74 -8.83
C PHE A 132 9.75 -7.82 -9.20
N ILE A 133 9.84 -7.41 -10.48
CA ILE A 133 10.83 -6.44 -10.99
C ILE A 133 10.19 -5.09 -11.34
N LEU A 134 8.86 -5.00 -11.28
CA LEU A 134 8.09 -3.76 -11.26
C LEU A 134 7.21 -3.72 -10.02
N ALA A 135 6.95 -2.51 -9.53
CA ALA A 135 5.98 -2.31 -8.46
C ALA A 135 4.59 -2.86 -8.85
N PRO A 136 3.79 -3.33 -7.88
CA PRO A 136 2.41 -3.71 -8.14
C PRO A 136 1.68 -2.59 -8.86
N ALA A 137 0.78 -2.93 -9.78
CA ALA A 137 -0.09 -1.92 -10.35
C ALA A 137 -0.83 -1.22 -9.19
N PRO A 138 -0.93 0.12 -9.19
CA PRO A 138 -1.72 0.80 -8.18
C PRO A 138 -3.13 0.22 -8.23
N ALA A 139 -3.62 -0.25 -7.08
CA ALA A 139 -4.97 -0.79 -6.99
C ALA A 139 -5.97 0.25 -7.51
N ALA A 140 -6.95 -0.20 -8.30
CA ALA A 140 -8.01 0.69 -8.73
C ALA A 140 -8.70 1.28 -7.49
N PRO A 141 -9.00 2.60 -7.46
CA PRO A 141 -9.66 3.20 -6.32
C PRO A 141 -11.02 2.54 -6.10
N ASP A 142 -11.31 2.17 -4.86
CA ASP A 142 -12.62 1.63 -4.50
C ASP A 142 -13.67 2.75 -4.61
N LEU A 143 -14.37 2.76 -5.73
CA LEU A 143 -15.36 3.79 -6.06
C LEU A 143 -16.50 3.84 -5.06
N LEU A 144 -16.80 2.74 -4.34
CA LEU A 144 -17.90 2.66 -3.37
C LEU A 144 -17.57 3.40 -2.06
N THR A 145 -16.29 3.65 -1.80
CA THR A 145 -15.84 4.41 -0.62
C THR A 145 -15.87 5.92 -0.83
N LEU A 146 -16.01 6.37 -2.08
CA LEU A 146 -15.99 7.80 -2.40
C LEU A 146 -17.25 8.48 -1.86
N SER A 147 -17.07 9.65 -1.26
CA SER A 147 -18.15 10.52 -0.79
C SER A 147 -17.73 11.98 -0.95
N PRO A 148 -18.65 12.89 -1.32
CA PRO A 148 -18.37 14.31 -1.36
C PRO A 148 -18.06 14.90 0.02
N ALA A 149 -18.52 14.26 1.11
CA ALA A 149 -18.46 14.79 2.47
C ALA A 149 -18.91 16.27 2.53
N ALA A 150 -19.98 16.58 1.79
CA ALA A 150 -20.47 17.94 1.68
C ALA A 150 -21.04 18.42 3.03
N ARG A 151 -20.78 19.68 3.36
CA ARG A 151 -21.38 20.43 4.45
C ARG A 151 -22.09 21.63 3.85
N ALA A 152 -23.20 22.01 4.44
CA ALA A 152 -23.96 23.17 4.03
C ALA A 152 -23.88 24.23 5.12
N TYR A 153 -23.73 25.50 4.72
CA TYR A 153 -23.73 26.64 5.61
C TYR A 153 -24.42 27.83 4.95
N PHE A 154 -24.83 28.81 5.75
CA PHE A 154 -25.56 29.99 5.28
C PHE A 154 -24.75 31.24 5.61
N THR A 155 -24.48 32.09 4.62
CA THR A 155 -23.78 33.35 4.83
C THR A 155 -24.18 34.38 3.79
N GLY A 156 -24.39 35.62 4.22
CA GLY A 156 -24.63 36.74 3.30
C GLY A 156 -25.90 36.61 2.45
N GLY A 157 -26.90 35.87 2.93
CA GLY A 157 -28.15 35.64 2.19
C GLY A 157 -28.11 34.42 1.26
N GLU A 158 -27.02 33.65 1.22
CA GLU A 158 -26.83 32.55 0.29
C GLU A 158 -26.54 31.23 1.01
N VAL A 159 -26.98 30.12 0.41
CA VAL A 159 -26.60 28.77 0.88
C VAL A 159 -25.34 28.33 0.16
N ILE A 160 -24.35 27.88 0.93
CA ILE A 160 -23.07 27.41 0.40
C ILE A 160 -22.87 25.95 0.79
N LEU A 161 -22.58 25.11 -0.22
CA LEU A 161 -22.16 23.74 -0.05
C LEU A 161 -20.65 23.64 -0.24
N GLN A 162 -19.94 22.99 0.67
CA GLN A 162 -18.49 22.79 0.59
C GLN A 162 -18.09 21.39 1.07
N GLY A 163 -17.07 20.79 0.44
CA GLY A 163 -16.68 19.42 0.74
C GLY A 163 -15.41 18.99 0.00
N ARG A 164 -15.41 17.77 -0.54
CA ARG A 164 -14.30 17.18 -1.29
C ARG A 164 -14.74 16.70 -2.68
N LEU A 165 -13.86 16.88 -3.65
CA LEU A 165 -13.99 16.30 -5.00
C LEU A 165 -12.86 15.29 -5.21
N PRO A 166 -13.01 14.03 -4.74
CA PRO A 166 -11.96 13.02 -4.86
C PRO A 166 -11.83 12.51 -6.30
N ARG A 167 -10.61 12.14 -6.72
CA ARG A 167 -10.43 11.41 -7.98
C ARG A 167 -11.04 9.99 -7.86
N PRO A 168 -11.68 9.45 -8.91
CA PRO A 168 -11.74 9.95 -10.29
C PRO A 168 -12.90 10.89 -10.60
N ALA A 169 -13.68 11.35 -9.61
CA ALA A 169 -14.79 12.29 -9.83
C ALA A 169 -14.29 13.59 -10.46
N ARG A 170 -15.14 14.18 -11.30
CA ARG A 170 -14.83 15.38 -12.10
C ARG A 170 -15.67 16.58 -11.73
N PHE A 171 -16.89 16.35 -11.29
CA PHE A 171 -17.76 17.42 -10.81
C PHE A 171 -18.75 16.88 -9.79
N TRP A 172 -19.37 17.80 -9.07
CA TRP A 172 -20.56 17.55 -8.28
C TRP A 172 -21.81 17.82 -9.10
N ARG A 173 -22.80 16.95 -9.02
CA ARG A 173 -24.20 17.31 -9.33
C ARG A 173 -24.88 17.64 -8.01
N VAL A 174 -25.45 18.82 -7.91
CA VAL A 174 -26.18 19.28 -6.73
C VAL A 174 -27.66 19.25 -7.05
N LEU A 175 -28.40 18.51 -6.23
CA LEU A 175 -29.85 18.49 -6.23
C LEU A 175 -30.35 19.12 -4.93
N VAL A 176 -31.52 19.74 -4.97
CA VAL A 176 -32.18 20.25 -3.77
C VAL A 176 -33.67 19.95 -3.81
N ASP A 177 -34.23 19.64 -2.66
CA ASP A 177 -35.66 19.72 -2.39
C ASP A 177 -35.89 20.91 -1.45
N ARG A 178 -36.63 21.91 -1.92
CA ARG A 178 -36.90 23.15 -1.17
C ARG A 178 -38.14 23.06 -0.29
N ALA A 179 -38.81 21.91 -0.25
CA ALA A 179 -40.09 21.70 0.42
C ALA A 179 -41.21 22.65 -0.08
N ASP A 180 -41.11 23.10 -1.33
CA ASP A 180 -42.08 23.98 -2.02
C ASP A 180 -43.13 23.18 -2.82
N GLY A 181 -43.09 21.85 -2.74
CA GLY A 181 -43.96 20.95 -3.49
C GLY A 181 -43.48 20.64 -4.92
N ALA A 182 -42.38 21.24 -5.39
CA ALA A 182 -41.79 20.95 -6.69
C ALA A 182 -40.90 19.69 -6.70
N GLY A 183 -40.60 19.13 -5.52
CA GLY A 183 -39.76 17.96 -5.32
C GLY A 183 -38.27 18.26 -5.55
N THR A 184 -37.48 17.20 -5.72
CA THR A 184 -36.03 17.31 -5.89
C THR A 184 -35.67 17.81 -7.30
N GLN A 185 -34.93 18.92 -7.39
CA GLN A 185 -34.49 19.54 -8.63
C GLN A 185 -32.97 19.63 -8.71
N VAL A 186 -32.40 19.51 -9.91
CA VAL A 186 -30.97 19.78 -10.14
C VAL A 186 -30.76 21.30 -10.15
N VAL A 187 -29.94 21.80 -9.23
CA VAL A 187 -29.65 23.25 -9.11
C VAL A 187 -28.32 23.64 -9.71
N GLY A 188 -27.41 22.69 -9.92
CA GLY A 188 -26.17 22.99 -10.60
C GLY A 188 -25.21 21.82 -10.71
N THR A 189 -24.17 22.07 -11.51
CA THR A 189 -22.98 21.22 -11.57
C THR A 189 -21.75 22.07 -11.35
N VAL A 190 -20.78 21.59 -10.58
CA VAL A 190 -19.56 22.35 -10.27
C VAL A 190 -18.30 21.50 -10.36
N VAL A 191 -17.30 22.01 -11.07
CA VAL A 191 -15.98 21.36 -11.27
C VAL A 191 -15.04 21.68 -10.10
N GLY A 192 -15.59 21.69 -8.88
CA GLY A 192 -14.88 22.12 -7.68
C GLY A 192 -15.53 21.59 -6.42
N ALA A 193 -14.93 21.91 -5.27
CA ALA A 193 -15.36 21.43 -3.96
C ALA A 193 -16.29 22.42 -3.22
N LYS A 194 -16.85 23.40 -3.94
CA LYS A 194 -17.72 24.45 -3.41
C LYS A 194 -18.81 24.79 -4.43
N PHE A 195 -20.05 24.92 -3.97
CA PHE A 195 -21.21 25.38 -4.73
C PHE A 195 -21.95 26.45 -3.91
N THR A 196 -22.48 27.46 -4.58
CA THR A 196 -23.32 28.50 -3.96
C THR A 196 -24.69 28.47 -4.63
N ASP A 197 -25.74 28.39 -3.83
CA ASP A 197 -27.14 28.50 -4.27
C ASP A 197 -27.62 29.93 -4.07
N HIS A 198 -27.99 30.56 -5.18
CA HIS A 198 -28.47 31.95 -5.23
C HIS A 198 -30.01 32.04 -5.29
N HIS A 199 -30.72 30.94 -5.03
CA HIS A 199 -32.18 30.95 -5.04
C HIS A 199 -32.73 31.90 -3.97
N GLU A 200 -33.83 32.58 -4.31
CA GLU A 200 -34.49 33.50 -3.39
C GLU A 200 -34.95 32.77 -2.13
N LEU A 201 -34.73 33.40 -0.98
CA LEU A 201 -35.07 32.80 0.31
C LEU A 201 -36.58 32.89 0.55
N PRO A 202 -37.17 31.89 1.22
CA PRO A 202 -38.58 31.94 1.54
C PRO A 202 -38.86 32.97 2.63
N GLU A 203 -40.06 33.55 2.61
CA GLU A 203 -40.51 34.50 3.64
C GLU A 203 -40.68 33.85 5.02
N LYS A 204 -40.97 32.55 5.05
CA LYS A 204 -41.14 31.74 6.26
C LYS A 204 -40.07 30.65 6.33
N PRO A 205 -39.69 30.19 7.54
CA PRO A 205 -38.74 29.09 7.69
C PRO A 205 -39.13 27.87 6.85
N ALA A 206 -38.23 27.46 5.97
CA ALA A 206 -38.35 26.22 5.20
C ALA A 206 -37.05 25.42 5.26
N THR A 207 -37.18 24.09 5.32
CA THR A 207 -36.02 23.19 5.33
C THR A 207 -35.68 22.79 3.91
N TRP A 208 -34.54 23.26 3.41
CA TRP A 208 -33.98 22.85 2.14
C TRP A 208 -33.07 21.65 2.34
N THR A 209 -33.28 20.58 1.56
CA THR A 209 -32.49 19.36 1.61
C THR A 209 -31.69 19.20 0.33
N TYR A 210 -30.38 19.33 0.44
CA TYR A 210 -29.45 19.18 -0.66
C TYR A 210 -28.88 17.77 -0.73
N THR A 211 -28.82 17.22 -1.95
CA THR A 211 -28.12 15.98 -2.27
C THR A 211 -26.96 16.30 -3.21
N VAL A 212 -25.74 15.97 -2.80
CA VAL A 212 -24.52 16.14 -3.59
C VAL A 212 -24.03 14.78 -4.07
N GLU A 213 -23.91 14.64 -5.39
CA GLU A 213 -23.46 13.43 -6.05
C GLU A 213 -22.11 13.65 -6.71
N LEU A 214 -21.19 12.70 -6.55
CA LEU A 214 -19.96 12.68 -7.34
C LEU A 214 -20.27 12.12 -8.73
N ARG A 215 -19.82 12.82 -9.77
CA ARG A 215 -20.00 12.40 -11.16
C ARG A 215 -18.65 12.34 -11.88
N ASP A 216 -18.50 11.39 -12.80
CA ASP A 216 -17.34 11.31 -13.67
C ASP A 216 -17.47 12.22 -14.90
N LYS A 217 -16.50 12.19 -15.82
CA LYS A 217 -16.51 13.03 -17.05
C LYS A 217 -17.67 12.75 -18.01
N THR A 218 -18.36 11.63 -17.84
CA THR A 218 -19.50 11.16 -18.65
C THR A 218 -20.83 11.29 -17.91
N ASP A 219 -20.87 12.03 -16.79
CA ASP A 219 -22.04 12.18 -15.91
C ASP A 219 -22.53 10.87 -15.27
N THR A 220 -21.64 9.88 -15.10
CA THR A 220 -21.96 8.64 -14.38
C THR A 220 -21.81 8.85 -12.87
N PRO A 221 -22.79 8.44 -12.04
CA PRO A 221 -22.68 8.48 -10.58
C PRO A 221 -21.49 7.68 -10.06
N LEU A 222 -20.79 8.24 -9.08
CA LEU A 222 -19.69 7.60 -8.37
C LEU A 222 -19.95 7.59 -6.87
N GLY A 223 -19.75 6.44 -6.24
CA GLY A 223 -19.74 6.30 -4.78
C GLY A 223 -21.03 6.70 -4.09
N LYS A 224 -20.89 7.20 -2.87
CA LYS A 224 -21.98 7.62 -1.98
C LYS A 224 -22.36 9.07 -2.25
N VAL A 225 -23.63 9.39 -2.02
CA VAL A 225 -24.13 10.76 -1.99
C VAL A 225 -23.89 11.40 -0.62
N SER A 226 -23.81 12.73 -0.56
CA SER A 226 -23.92 13.49 0.69
C SER A 226 -25.26 14.19 0.72
N VAL A 227 -26.03 13.97 1.79
CA VAL A 227 -27.31 14.66 2.01
C VAL A 227 -27.14 15.61 3.18
N VAL A 228 -27.49 16.88 2.98
CA VAL A 228 -27.38 17.93 3.99
C VAL A 228 -28.63 18.79 3.96
N SER A 229 -29.16 19.12 5.13
CA SER A 229 -30.37 19.91 5.27
C SER A 229 -30.09 21.18 6.06
N LEU A 230 -30.71 22.29 5.66
CA LEU A 230 -30.63 23.59 6.32
C LEU A 230 -32.03 24.21 6.38
N THR A 231 -32.34 24.87 7.48
CA THR A 231 -33.55 25.71 7.59
C THR A 231 -33.19 27.14 7.22
N VAL A 232 -33.83 27.69 6.20
CA VAL A 232 -33.54 29.03 5.66
C VAL A 232 -34.81 29.88 5.54
N TRP A 233 -34.68 31.20 5.70
CA TRP A 233 -35.70 32.22 5.46
C TRP A 233 -35.06 33.63 5.41
N HIS A 234 -35.81 34.66 5.01
CA HIS A 234 -35.33 36.06 4.97
C HIS A 234 -34.71 36.61 6.27
N GLY A 235 -34.99 35.99 7.41
CA GLY A 235 -34.43 36.36 8.72
C GLY A 235 -33.37 35.40 9.24
N SER A 236 -32.84 34.49 8.41
CA SER A 236 -31.78 33.57 8.81
C SER A 236 -30.51 34.34 9.18
N ALA A 237 -29.94 34.02 10.35
CA ALA A 237 -28.63 34.52 10.73
C ALA A 237 -27.53 33.73 10.01
N ASP A 238 -26.36 34.36 9.84
CA ASP A 238 -25.18 33.65 9.34
C ASP A 238 -24.87 32.44 10.24
N HIS A 239 -24.79 31.27 9.62
CA HIS A 239 -24.39 30.02 10.26
C HIS A 239 -23.14 29.54 9.53
N GLY A 240 -21.97 29.97 10.01
CA GLY A 240 -20.68 29.59 9.45
C GLY A 240 -20.32 28.11 9.71
N PRO A 241 -19.30 27.57 9.02
CA PRO A 241 -18.83 26.22 9.31
C PRO A 241 -18.30 26.20 10.75
N GLU A 242 -19.00 25.52 11.66
CA GLU A 242 -18.47 25.28 12.99
C GLU A 242 -17.10 24.61 12.83
N GLY A 243 -16.06 25.32 13.25
CA GLY A 243 -14.71 24.79 13.32
C GLY A 243 -14.71 23.66 14.33
N THR A 244 -14.70 22.42 13.86
CA THR A 244 -14.23 21.31 14.68
C THR A 244 -12.75 21.58 14.94
N GLY A 245 -12.48 22.09 16.14
CA GLY A 245 -11.15 22.31 16.68
C GLY A 245 -10.29 21.05 16.65
N ALA A 246 -9.00 21.31 16.82
CA ALA A 246 -7.87 20.39 16.84
C ALA A 246 -8.08 19.09 17.63
#